data_AF-A0A8C2JMQ0-F1
#
_entry.id   AF-A0A8C2JMQ0-F1
#
_cell.length_a   1.000
_cell.length_b   1.000
_cell.length_c   1.000
_cell.angle_alpha   90.00
_cell.angle_beta   90.00
_cell.angle_gamma   90.00
#
_symmetry.space_group_name_H-M   'P 1'
#
loop_
_entity.id
_entity.type
_entity.pdbx_description
1 polymer ?
#
loop_
_entity_poly.entity_id
_entity_poly.type
_entity_poly.pdbx_seq_one_letter_code
_entity_poly.pdbx_strand_id
1 'polypeptide(L)'
;MHHTEEVITLENRLDRACEPGVDYVYKTRLIQKKLEEDFDEYIMVIEQIIKSGSDEVQVKQERKFISHIKCREALKLKEGAHYLVWGVSSDLWGDKPNISYIIGKDTWVELWPEAEECQDEENQKQCEDLASFTENMVVFGCPN
;
A
#
# COMPACT_ATOMS: atom_id res chain seq x y z
N MET A 1 -13.07 -6.57 24.33
CA MET A 1 -12.60 -7.06 23.02
C MET A 1 -11.13 -6.71 22.97
N HIS A 2 -10.24 -7.70 23.08
CA HIS A 2 -8.79 -7.47 23.02
C HIS A 2 -8.44 -7.11 21.57
N HIS A 3 -8.09 -5.85 21.31
CA HIS A 3 -7.25 -5.52 20.17
C HIS A 3 -5.86 -6.04 20.52
N THR A 4 -5.59 -7.30 20.21
CA THR A 4 -4.21 -7.73 20.03
C THR A 4 -3.71 -6.96 18.83
N GLU A 5 -2.78 -6.04 19.03
CA GLU A 5 -1.98 -5.51 17.92
C GLU A 5 -1.26 -6.72 17.34
N GLU A 6 -1.82 -7.30 16.28
CA GLU A 6 -1.18 -8.40 15.57
C GLU A 6 0.18 -7.90 15.09
N VAL A 7 1.25 -8.53 15.59
CA VAL A 7 2.59 -8.24 15.13
C VAL A 7 2.65 -8.60 13.65
N ILE A 8 2.85 -7.61 12.80
CA ILE A 8 2.89 -7.80 11.34
C ILE A 8 4.20 -8.52 10.99
N THR A 9 4.11 -9.78 10.60
CA THR A 9 5.25 -10.61 10.18
C THR A 9 5.35 -10.72 8.66
N LEU A 10 6.51 -11.14 8.15
CA LEU A 10 6.69 -11.49 6.73
C LEU A 10 5.62 -12.48 6.23
N GLU A 11 5.40 -13.58 6.95
CA GLU A 11 4.41 -14.62 6.59
C GLU A 11 3.00 -14.03 6.54
N ASN A 12 2.61 -13.21 7.53
CA ASN A 12 1.31 -12.55 7.53
C ASN A 12 1.13 -11.62 6.31
N ARG A 13 2.16 -10.86 5.91
CA ARG A 13 2.08 -10.02 4.70
C ARG A 13 1.89 -10.86 3.44
N LEU A 14 2.63 -11.96 3.31
CA LEU A 14 2.52 -12.89 2.17
C LEU A 14 1.12 -13.48 2.07
N ASP A 15 0.61 -14.03 3.17
CA ASP A 15 -0.72 -14.63 3.22
C ASP A 15 -1.79 -13.61 2.85
N ARG A 16 -1.76 -12.42 3.46
CA ARG A 16 -2.78 -11.38 3.24
C ARG A 16 -2.73 -10.78 1.84
N ALA A 17 -1.54 -10.53 1.28
CA ALA A 17 -1.41 -10.03 -0.10
C ALA A 17 -1.84 -11.06 -1.15
N CYS A 18 -1.89 -12.34 -0.77
CA CYS A 18 -2.32 -13.45 -1.59
C CYS A 18 -3.75 -13.94 -1.33
N GLU A 19 -4.48 -13.29 -0.41
CA GLU A 19 -5.89 -13.60 -0.18
C GLU A 19 -6.70 -13.47 -1.49
N PRO A 20 -7.65 -14.39 -1.74
CA PRO A 20 -8.55 -14.28 -2.87
C PRO A 20 -9.29 -12.93 -2.86
N GLY A 21 -9.14 -12.18 -3.95
CA GLY A 21 -9.76 -10.85 -4.10
C GLY A 21 -8.78 -9.69 -4.00
N VAL A 22 -7.59 -9.88 -3.42
CA VAL A 22 -6.51 -8.88 -3.52
C VAL A 22 -6.12 -8.78 -4.99
N ASP A 23 -6.37 -7.61 -5.57
CA ASP A 23 -6.22 -7.35 -7.00
C ASP A 23 -4.82 -6.83 -7.31
N TYR A 24 -4.30 -5.91 -6.50
CA TYR A 24 -3.02 -5.25 -6.75
C TYR A 24 -2.16 -5.16 -5.49
N VAL A 25 -0.83 -5.14 -5.68
CA VAL A 25 0.15 -4.88 -4.60
C VAL A 25 1.26 -3.99 -5.19
N TYR A 26 1.47 -2.83 -4.58
CA TYR A 26 2.41 -1.81 -5.07
C TYR A 26 3.27 -1.26 -3.95
N LYS A 27 4.51 -0.89 -4.30
CA LYS A 27 5.26 0.11 -3.55
C LYS A 27 4.97 1.47 -4.15
N THR A 28 4.54 2.41 -3.32
CA THR A 28 4.15 3.75 -3.75
C THR A 28 4.91 4.81 -2.97
N ARG A 29 4.98 6.02 -3.52
CA ARG A 29 5.50 7.20 -2.82
C ARG A 29 4.44 8.29 -2.83
N LEU A 30 4.13 8.85 -1.67
CA LEU A 30 3.16 9.93 -1.58
C LEU A 30 3.80 11.25 -2.03
N ILE A 31 3.32 11.86 -3.10
CA ILE A 31 3.88 13.12 -3.61
C ILE A 31 3.08 14.35 -3.19
N GLN A 32 1.77 14.19 -2.96
CA GLN A 32 0.91 15.31 -2.57
C GLN A 32 -0.32 14.82 -1.81
N LYS A 33 -0.75 15.61 -0.83
CA LYS A 33 -2.03 15.49 -0.15
C LYS A 33 -2.94 16.65 -0.51
N LYS A 34 -4.20 16.35 -0.80
CA LYS A 34 -5.28 17.32 -0.88
C LYS A 34 -6.29 16.94 0.19
N LEU A 35 -6.28 17.71 1.26
CA LEU A 35 -7.16 17.47 2.40
C LEU A 35 -8.45 18.28 2.20
N GLU A 36 -9.60 17.62 2.16
CA GLU A 36 -10.90 18.26 2.00
C GLU A 36 -11.83 17.98 3.20
N GLU A 37 -13.08 18.42 3.12
CA GLU A 37 -14.04 18.32 4.23
C GLU A 37 -14.64 16.91 4.38
N ASP A 38 -14.84 16.19 3.26
CA ASP A 38 -15.43 14.86 3.26
C ASP A 38 -14.39 13.76 2.97
N PHE A 39 -13.59 13.96 1.91
CA PHE A 39 -12.62 12.99 1.42
C PHE A 39 -11.25 13.61 1.17
N ASP A 40 -10.20 12.92 1.58
CA ASP A 40 -8.82 13.27 1.26
C ASP A 40 -8.38 12.59 -0.02
N GLU A 41 -7.70 13.33 -0.89
CA GLU A 41 -6.97 12.75 -2.02
C GLU A 41 -5.46 12.69 -1.69
N TYR A 42 -4.90 11.50 -1.81
CA TYR A 42 -3.48 11.20 -1.69
C TYR A 42 -2.95 10.87 -3.09
N ILE A 43 -2.16 11.76 -3.68
CA ILE A 43 -1.56 11.53 -4.99
C ILE A 43 -0.28 10.74 -4.78
N MET A 44 -0.30 9.49 -5.21
CA MET A 44 0.81 8.56 -5.06
C MET A 44 1.42 8.22 -6.42
N VAL A 45 2.74 8.12 -6.46
CA VAL A 45 3.49 7.58 -7.61
C VAL A 45 3.73 6.10 -7.38
N ILE A 46 3.46 5.27 -8.39
CA ILE A 46 3.78 3.85 -8.35
C ILE A 46 5.29 3.67 -8.58
N GLU A 47 6.04 3.37 -7.52
CA GLU A 47 7.50 3.17 -7.60
C GLU A 47 7.85 1.74 -8.01
N GLN A 48 7.04 0.75 -7.59
CA GLN A 48 7.21 -0.64 -7.98
C GLN A 48 5.87 -1.38 -8.04
N ILE A 49 5.71 -2.21 -9.07
CA ILE A 49 4.58 -3.13 -9.20
C ILE A 49 5.01 -4.50 -8.67
N ILE A 50 4.46 -4.91 -7.53
CA ILE A 50 4.76 -6.20 -6.89
C ILE A 50 3.79 -7.27 -7.40
N LYS A 51 2.49 -6.92 -7.49
CA LYS A 51 1.43 -7.71 -8.11
C LYS A 51 0.61 -6.79 -9.02
N SER A 52 0.53 -7.16 -10.30
CA SER A 52 -0.33 -6.45 -11.26
C SER A 52 -1.79 -6.81 -11.05
N GLY A 53 -2.68 -5.83 -11.12
CA GLY A 53 -4.11 -6.00 -10.94
C GLY A 53 -4.91 -5.60 -12.17
N SER A 54 -6.16 -5.18 -11.94
CA SER A 54 -7.12 -4.80 -12.98
C SER A 54 -6.79 -3.46 -13.66
N ASP A 55 -6.09 -2.56 -12.96
CA ASP A 55 -5.52 -1.35 -13.54
C ASP A 55 -4.19 -1.63 -14.24
N GLU A 56 -4.06 -1.21 -15.50
CA GLU A 56 -2.86 -1.36 -16.33
C GLU A 56 -1.85 -0.22 -16.06
N VAL A 57 -1.69 0.14 -14.79
CA VAL A 57 -0.78 1.20 -14.35
C VAL A 57 0.68 0.80 -14.62
N GLN A 58 1.50 1.80 -14.95
CA GLN A 58 2.93 1.62 -15.16
C GLN A 58 3.73 2.27 -14.03
N VAL A 59 4.96 1.78 -13.82
CA VAL A 59 5.91 2.41 -12.90
C VAL A 59 6.13 3.88 -13.28
N LYS A 60 6.23 4.75 -12.28
CA LYS A 60 6.26 6.23 -12.35
C LYS A 60 4.94 6.91 -12.72
N GLN A 61 3.86 6.18 -12.93
CA GLN A 61 2.55 6.80 -13.10
C GLN A 61 1.96 7.20 -11.74
N GLU A 62 1.14 8.25 -11.79
CA GLU A 62 0.40 8.75 -10.64
C GLU A 62 -0.97 8.11 -10.56
N ARG A 63 -1.41 7.88 -9.31
CA ARG A 63 -2.75 7.44 -8.96
C ARG A 63 -3.26 8.19 -7.75
N LYS A 64 -4.56 8.48 -7.78
CA LYS A 64 -5.25 9.08 -6.65
C LYS A 64 -5.74 7.98 -5.72
N PHE A 65 -5.31 8.04 -4.47
CA PHE A 65 -5.88 7.26 -3.38
C PHE A 65 -6.81 8.15 -2.58
N ILE A 66 -8.06 7.76 -2.42
CA ILE A 66 -9.12 8.58 -1.82
C ILE A 66 -9.56 7.91 -0.53
N SER A 67 -9.59 8.66 0.58
CA SER A 67 -10.06 8.14 1.87
C SER A 67 -11.00 9.13 2.53
N HIS A 68 -11.96 8.64 3.32
CA HIS A 68 -12.83 9.51 4.11
C HIS A 68 -12.00 10.25 5.18
N ILE A 69 -12.31 11.52 5.46
CA ILE A 69 -11.66 12.33 6.51
C ILE A 69 -11.49 11.63 7.87
N LYS A 70 -12.41 10.73 8.23
CA LYS A 70 -12.35 9.95 9.49
C LYS A 70 -11.13 9.02 9.56
N CYS A 71 -10.57 8.62 8.43
CA CYS A 71 -9.40 7.76 8.34
C CYS A 71 -8.08 8.56 8.37
N ARG A 72 -8.11 9.90 8.25
CA ARG A 72 -6.92 10.77 8.18
C ARG A 72 -5.95 10.52 9.34
N GLU A 73 -6.46 10.52 10.57
CA GLU A 73 -5.66 10.31 11.78
C GLU A 73 -5.25 8.85 12.00
N ALA A 74 -5.92 7.89 11.37
CA ALA A 74 -5.52 6.49 11.43
C ALA A 74 -4.40 6.20 10.41
N LEU A 75 -4.52 6.75 9.20
CA LEU A 75 -3.57 6.56 8.12
C LEU A 75 -2.27 7.34 8.35
N LYS A 76 -2.35 8.58 8.88
CA LYS A 76 -1.20 9.47 9.17
C LYS A 76 -0.14 9.49 8.06
N LEU A 77 -0.58 9.44 6.80
CA LEU A 77 0.35 9.42 5.67
C LEU A 77 1.22 10.68 5.68
N LYS A 78 2.39 10.65 5.08
CA LYS A 78 3.40 11.71 5.08
C LYS A 78 3.86 11.92 3.64
N GLU A 79 3.86 13.18 3.19
CA GLU A 79 4.39 13.49 1.85
C GLU A 79 5.89 13.17 1.83
N GLY A 80 6.35 12.63 0.71
CA GLY A 80 7.72 12.15 0.52
C GLY A 80 7.94 10.70 0.92
N ALA A 81 7.14 10.15 1.85
CA ALA A 81 7.33 8.80 2.36
C ALA A 81 6.82 7.72 1.41
N HIS A 82 7.38 6.51 1.56
CA HIS A 82 6.98 5.32 0.83
C HIS A 82 5.94 4.49 1.59
N TYR A 83 5.11 3.78 0.84
CA TYR A 83 4.08 2.91 1.38
C TYR A 83 3.97 1.61 0.59
N LEU A 84 3.84 0.50 1.30
CA LEU A 84 3.31 -0.75 0.75
C LEU A 84 1.80 -0.66 0.74
N VAL A 85 1.19 -0.82 -0.43
CA VAL A 85 -0.26 -0.71 -0.61
C VAL A 85 -0.78 -1.91 -1.38
N TRP A 86 -1.83 -2.55 -0.87
CA TRP A 86 -2.61 -3.52 -1.62
C TRP A 86 -4.10 -3.36 -1.35
N GLY A 87 -4.92 -3.84 -2.27
CA GLY A 87 -6.36 -3.71 -2.15
C GLY A 87 -7.10 -4.58 -3.16
N VAL A 88 -8.42 -4.45 -3.14
CA VAL A 88 -9.36 -5.23 -3.93
C VAL A 88 -9.82 -4.45 -5.17
N SER A 89 -10.24 -5.17 -6.22
CA SER A 89 -10.68 -4.52 -7.47
C SER A 89 -12.00 -3.75 -7.33
N SER A 90 -12.82 -4.06 -6.31
CA SER A 90 -14.06 -3.33 -6.02
C SER A 90 -13.83 -1.91 -5.51
N ASP A 91 -12.62 -1.62 -5.03
CA ASP A 91 -12.23 -0.29 -4.54
C ASP A 91 -11.61 0.58 -5.65
N LEU A 92 -11.56 0.06 -6.89
CA LEU A 92 -11.18 0.85 -8.06
C LEU A 92 -12.38 1.67 -8.55
N TRP A 93 -12.17 2.97 -8.72
CA TRP A 93 -13.19 3.92 -9.13
C TRP A 93 -12.78 4.72 -10.37
N GLY A 94 -13.74 4.98 -11.25
CA GLY A 94 -13.54 5.72 -12.50
C GLY A 94 -13.18 4.83 -13.69
N ASP A 95 -12.97 5.46 -14.84
CA ASP A 95 -12.69 4.78 -16.10
C ASP A 95 -11.21 4.91 -16.51
N LYS A 96 -10.70 3.89 -17.21
CA LYS A 96 -9.37 3.95 -17.84
C LYS A 96 -9.28 5.20 -18.75
N PRO A 97 -8.17 5.96 -18.71
CA PRO A 97 -6.92 5.69 -18.01
C PRO A 97 -6.84 6.27 -16.59
N ASN A 98 -7.89 6.92 -16.09
CA ASN A 98 -7.88 7.71 -14.86
C ASN A 98 -8.54 6.96 -13.69
N ILE A 99 -8.04 5.76 -13.40
CA ILE A 99 -8.52 4.98 -12.25
C ILE A 99 -8.03 5.63 -10.95
N SER A 100 -8.93 5.70 -9.97
CA SER A 100 -8.66 6.11 -8.59
C SER A 100 -8.89 4.94 -7.65
N TYR A 101 -8.21 4.95 -6.52
CA TYR A 101 -8.21 3.87 -5.53
C TYR A 101 -8.90 4.35 -4.26
N ILE A 102 -9.95 3.69 -3.81
CA ILE A 102 -10.61 4.01 -2.55
C ILE A 102 -9.87 3.27 -1.43
N ILE A 103 -9.35 4.00 -0.44
CA ILE A 103 -8.80 3.39 0.78
C ILE A 103 -9.97 3.01 1.68
N GLY A 104 -10.40 1.75 1.55
CA GLY A 104 -11.46 1.12 2.30
C GLY A 104 -10.95 0.29 3.48
N LYS A 105 -11.84 -0.57 4.00
CA LYS A 105 -11.52 -1.50 5.10
C LYS A 105 -10.61 -2.65 4.67
N ASP A 106 -10.65 -3.00 3.38
CA ASP A 106 -9.91 -4.12 2.77
C ASP A 106 -8.64 -3.62 2.05
N THR A 107 -8.33 -2.32 2.17
CA THR A 107 -7.09 -1.72 1.68
C THR A 107 -6.04 -1.75 2.77
N TRP A 108 -4.89 -2.34 2.47
CA TRP A 108 -3.72 -2.27 3.34
C TRP A 108 -2.86 -1.08 2.96
N VAL A 109 -2.43 -0.31 3.96
CA VAL A 109 -1.47 0.77 3.79
C VAL A 109 -0.47 0.69 4.93
N GLU A 110 0.77 0.39 4.60
CA GLU A 110 1.85 0.25 5.57
C GLU A 110 3.01 1.18 5.19
N LEU A 111 3.52 1.92 6.17
CA LEU A 111 4.69 2.78 5.99
C LEU A 111 5.90 1.92 5.63
N TRP A 112 6.57 2.28 4.56
CA TRP A 112 7.82 1.65 4.14
C TRP A 112 8.98 2.58 4.53
N PRO A 113 9.83 2.20 5.51
CA PRO A 113 10.92 3.08 5.97
C PRO A 113 11.94 3.39 4.86
N GLU A 114 12.48 4.60 4.88
CA GLU A 114 13.54 5.00 3.97
C GLU A 114 14.83 4.22 4.24
N ALA A 115 15.74 4.16 3.26
CA ALA A 115 17.01 3.45 3.38
C ALA A 115 17.86 3.94 4.57
N GLU A 116 17.76 5.22 4.93
CA GLU A 116 18.43 5.81 6.08
C GLU A 116 17.78 5.36 7.40
N GLU A 117 16.45 5.35 7.47
CA GLU A 117 15.68 4.90 8.64
C GLU A 117 15.87 3.40 8.91
N CYS A 118 16.15 2.60 7.87
CA CYS A 118 16.47 1.18 8.02
C CYS A 118 17.79 0.90 8.78
N GLN A 119 18.63 1.92 9.00
CA GLN A 119 19.84 1.77 9.83
C GLN A 119 19.51 1.79 11.33
N ASP A 120 18.33 2.28 11.71
CA ASP A 120 17.87 2.28 13.09
C ASP A 120 17.40 0.86 13.49
N GLU A 121 17.84 0.39 14.65
CA GLU A 121 17.51 -0.96 15.15
C GLU A 121 15.99 -1.21 15.23
N GLU A 122 15.20 -0.15 15.44
CA GLU A 122 13.73 -0.24 15.48
C GLU A 122 13.09 -0.57 14.14
N ASN A 123 13.68 -0.11 13.02
CA ASN A 123 13.13 -0.27 11.67
C ASN A 123 13.80 -1.41 10.90
N GLN A 124 14.98 -1.85 11.34
CA GLN A 124 15.79 -2.87 10.65
C GLN A 124 14.94 -4.10 10.28
N LYS A 125 14.19 -4.64 11.24
CA LYS A 125 13.34 -5.81 11.02
C LYS A 125 12.24 -5.55 9.99
N GLN A 126 11.59 -4.39 10.05
CA GLN A 126 10.53 -4.05 9.11
C GLN A 126 11.10 -3.93 7.69
N CYS A 127 12.26 -3.31 7.53
CA CYS A 127 12.93 -3.19 6.23
C CYS A 127 13.32 -4.56 5.65
N GLU A 128 13.89 -5.44 6.47
CA GLU A 128 14.25 -6.82 6.08
C GLU A 128 13.01 -7.62 5.66
N ASP A 129 11.92 -7.53 6.44
CA ASP A 129 10.66 -8.20 6.14
C ASP A 129 10.02 -7.67 4.84
N LEU A 130 9.98 -6.36 4.63
CA LEU A 130 9.40 -5.74 3.42
C LEU A 130 10.20 -6.05 2.15
N ALA A 131 11.54 -6.05 2.26
CA ALA A 131 12.42 -6.45 1.17
C ALA A 131 12.21 -7.93 0.80
N SER A 132 12.19 -8.81 1.81
CA SER A 132 11.94 -10.24 1.63
C SER A 132 10.55 -10.51 1.05
N PHE A 133 9.52 -9.82 1.55
CA PHE A 133 8.16 -9.90 1.03
C PHE A 133 8.11 -9.58 -0.46
N THR A 134 8.76 -8.48 -0.85
CA THR A 134 8.75 -8.02 -2.25
C THR A 134 9.50 -8.99 -3.16
N GLU A 135 10.66 -9.48 -2.74
CA GLU A 135 11.40 -10.49 -3.50
C GLU A 135 10.57 -11.75 -3.68
N ASN A 136 9.96 -12.28 -2.60
CA ASN A 136 9.15 -13.48 -2.67
C ASN A 136 7.95 -13.31 -3.60
N MET A 137 7.20 -12.21 -3.47
CA MET A 137 6.02 -11.95 -4.29
C MET A 137 6.36 -11.76 -5.77
N VAL A 138 7.48 -11.10 -6.09
CA VAL A 138 7.88 -10.88 -7.49
C VAL A 138 8.42 -12.15 -8.14
N VAL A 139 9.15 -12.99 -7.38
CA VAL A 139 9.81 -14.19 -7.91
C VAL A 139 8.87 -15.39 -7.96
N PHE A 140 8.14 -15.65 -6.88
CA PHE A 140 7.31 -16.84 -6.73
C PHE A 140 5.82 -16.57 -6.94
N GLY A 141 5.38 -15.32 -6.77
CA GLY A 141 3.97 -14.98 -6.77
C GLY A 141 3.23 -15.57 -5.57
N CYS A 142 1.91 -15.67 -5.69
CA CYS A 142 1.08 -16.30 -4.68
C CYS A 142 1.06 -17.82 -4.82
N PRO A 143 1.09 -18.57 -3.70
CA PRO A 143 0.92 -20.02 -3.74
C PRO A 143 -0.48 -20.39 -4.26
N ASN A 144 -0.59 -21.53 -4.95
CA ASN A 144 -1.85 -22.08 -5.47
C ASN A 144 -2.66 -22.79 -4.39
#